data_AF-A0A0B2BUQ9-F1
#
_entry.id   AF-A0A0B2BUQ9-F1
#
_cell.length_a   1.000
_cell.length_b   1.000
_cell.length_c   1.000
_cell.angle_alpha   90.00
_cell.angle_beta   90.00
_cell.angle_gamma   90.00
#
_symmetry.space_group_name_H-M   'P 1'
#
loop_
_entity.id
_entity.type
_entity.pdbx_description
1 polymer ?
#
loop_
_entity_poly.entity_id
_entity_poly.type
_entity_poly.pdbx_seq_one_letter_code
_entity_poly.pdbx_strand_id
1 'polypeptide(L)'
;MPDSPSSLQIFLATRAARIIVPIAAAVLLIVGLAGPALLGVVALATLVAGIAWWSSTQPASAGTARLRAFVLGILVALLVARLLTWLL
;
A
#
# COMPACT_ATOMS: atom_id res chain seq x y z
N MET A 1 1.45 7.75 -40.25
CA MET A 1 0.68 8.47 -39.22
C MET A 1 0.35 7.44 -38.15
N PRO A 2 1.03 7.41 -36.99
CA PRO A 2 0.95 6.24 -36.11
C PRO A 2 -0.33 6.26 -35.26
N ASP A 3 -1.35 5.59 -35.77
CA ASP A 3 -2.51 5.04 -35.05
C ASP A 3 -2.04 3.90 -34.13
N SER A 4 -1.55 4.23 -32.92
CA SER A 4 -1.06 3.21 -32.00
C SER A 4 -2.05 2.96 -30.85
N PRO A 5 -2.82 1.83 -30.87
CA PRO A 5 -3.75 1.46 -29.79
C PRO A 5 -3.07 1.24 -28.42
N SER A 6 -1.74 1.25 -28.37
CA SER A 6 -0.94 1.15 -27.15
C SER A 6 -1.02 2.40 -26.26
N SER A 7 -1.13 3.60 -26.82
CA SER A 7 -1.17 4.85 -26.04
C SER A 7 -2.47 5.01 -25.23
N LEU A 8 -3.61 4.69 -25.85
CA LEU A 8 -4.92 4.59 -25.17
C LEU A 8 -4.93 3.49 -24.10
N GLN A 9 -4.34 2.33 -24.40
CA GLN A 9 -4.22 1.24 -23.42
C GLN A 9 -3.34 1.64 -22.21
N ILE A 10 -2.22 2.34 -22.43
CA ILE A 10 -1.36 2.86 -21.34
C ILE A 10 -2.11 3.88 -20.49
N PHE A 11 -2.86 4.79 -21.13
CA PHE A 11 -3.65 5.79 -20.42
C PHE A 11 -4.76 5.15 -19.57
N LEU A 12 -5.50 4.19 -20.12
CA LEU A 12 -6.53 3.43 -19.40
C LEU A 12 -5.93 2.59 -18.27
N ALA A 13 -4.79 1.92 -18.50
CA ALA A 13 -4.08 1.15 -17.48
C ALA A 13 -3.60 2.03 -16.32
N THR A 14 -3.09 3.24 -16.63
CA THR A 14 -2.64 4.21 -15.62
C THR A 14 -3.82 4.75 -14.80
N ARG A 15 -4.97 4.99 -15.45
CA ARG A 15 -6.19 5.43 -14.78
C ARG A 15 -6.79 4.32 -13.91
N ALA A 16 -6.80 3.10 -14.39
CA ALA A 16 -7.22 1.93 -13.65
C ALA A 16 -6.32 1.70 -12.43
N ALA A 17 -4.99 1.79 -12.58
CA ALA A 17 -4.03 1.65 -11.49
C ALA A 17 -4.26 2.69 -10.38
N ARG A 18 -4.60 3.93 -10.72
CA ARG A 18 -4.93 4.98 -9.72
C ARG A 18 -6.13 4.63 -8.83
N ILE A 19 -7.04 3.79 -9.31
CA ILE A 19 -8.24 3.37 -8.56
C ILE A 19 -8.01 2.02 -7.89
N ILE A 20 -7.37 1.08 -8.58
CA ILE A 20 -7.13 -0.28 -8.08
C ILE A 20 -6.15 -0.27 -6.89
N VAL A 21 -5.10 0.55 -6.93
CA VAL A 21 -4.09 0.61 -5.86
C VAL A 21 -4.69 1.00 -4.50
N PRO A 22 -5.47 2.10 -4.34
CA PRO A 22 -6.05 2.43 -3.05
C PRO A 22 -7.09 1.40 -2.59
N ILE A 23 -7.83 0.79 -3.51
CA ILE A 23 -8.78 -0.28 -3.18
C ILE A 23 -8.03 -1.51 -2.65
N ALA A 24 -6.98 -1.96 -3.35
CA ALA A 24 -6.16 -3.08 -2.92
C ALA A 24 -5.51 -2.82 -1.55
N ALA A 25 -5.03 -1.59 -1.31
CA ALA A 25 -4.50 -1.17 -0.02
C ALA A 25 -5.55 -1.24 1.09
N ALA A 26 -6.78 -0.77 0.83
CA ALA A 26 -7.88 -0.85 1.79
C ALA A 26 -8.27 -2.31 2.10
N VAL A 27 -8.33 -3.17 1.08
CA VAL A 27 -8.59 -4.61 1.25
C VAL A 27 -7.50 -5.27 2.10
N LEU A 28 -6.23 -5.00 1.81
CA LEU A 28 -5.10 -5.52 2.60
C LEU A 28 -5.15 -5.04 4.06
N LEU A 29 -5.56 -3.79 4.30
CA LEU A 29 -5.73 -3.26 5.65
C LEU A 29 -6.85 -3.98 6.40
N ILE A 30 -8.01 -4.16 5.77
CA ILE A 30 -9.17 -4.85 6.34
C ILE A 30 -8.82 -6.31 6.65
N VAL A 31 -8.20 -7.02 5.69
CA VAL A 31 -7.74 -8.40 5.89
C VAL A 31 -6.67 -8.46 6.98
N GLY A 32 -5.78 -7.48 7.04
CA GLY A 32 -4.77 -7.31 8.08
C GLY A 32 -5.33 -7.24 9.49
N LEU A 33 -6.40 -6.46 9.66
CA LEU A 33 -7.03 -6.18 10.95
C LEU A 33 -8.04 -7.25 11.37
N ALA A 34 -8.91 -7.68 10.44
CA ALA A 34 -10.05 -8.55 10.72
C ALA A 34 -9.78 -10.03 10.40
N GLY A 35 -8.76 -10.33 9.59
CA GLY A 35 -8.45 -11.70 9.15
C GLY A 35 -7.74 -12.55 10.21
N PRO A 36 -7.56 -13.85 9.95
CA PRO A 36 -6.82 -14.76 10.83
C PRO A 36 -5.40 -14.25 11.09
N ALA A 37 -4.84 -14.46 12.28
CA ALA A 37 -3.58 -13.85 12.70
C ALA A 37 -2.43 -14.00 11.67
N LEU A 38 -2.19 -15.21 11.16
CA LEU A 38 -1.16 -15.46 10.14
C LEU A 38 -1.40 -14.67 8.84
N LEU A 39 -2.62 -14.73 8.30
CA LEU A 39 -2.97 -14.01 7.07
C LEU A 39 -2.98 -12.49 7.28
N GLY A 40 -3.38 -12.04 8.47
CA GLY A 40 -3.40 -10.62 8.83
C GLY A 40 -2.00 -10.01 8.92
N VAL A 41 -1.05 -10.73 9.54
CA VAL A 41 0.36 -10.31 9.59
C VAL A 41 0.96 -10.24 8.18
N VAL A 42 0.74 -11.26 7.35
CA VAL A 42 1.24 -11.27 5.96
C VAL A 42 0.63 -10.13 5.14
N ALA A 43 -0.67 -9.88 5.27
CA ALA A 43 -1.35 -8.79 4.57
C ALA A 43 -0.83 -7.40 5.01
N LEU A 44 -0.67 -7.17 6.31
CA LEU A 44 -0.08 -5.93 6.85
C LEU A 44 1.37 -5.76 6.42
N ALA A 45 2.18 -6.81 6.47
CA ALA A 45 3.58 -6.75 6.03
C ALA A 45 3.69 -6.39 4.55
N THR A 46 2.85 -7.01 3.71
CA THR A 46 2.77 -6.71 2.27
C THR A 46 2.34 -5.26 2.02
N LEU A 47 1.36 -4.76 2.80
CA LEU A 47 0.89 -3.39 2.71
C LEU A 47 1.97 -2.38 3.11
N VAL A 48 2.67 -2.62 4.22
CA VAL A 48 3.80 -1.78 4.68
C VAL A 48 4.89 -1.72 3.63
N ALA A 49 5.32 -2.88 3.12
CA ALA A 49 6.36 -2.97 2.10
C ALA A 49 5.96 -2.26 0.81
N GLY A 50 4.73 -2.45 0.34
CA GLY A 50 4.20 -1.78 -0.85
C GLY A 50 4.15 -0.26 -0.71
N ILE A 51 3.70 0.26 0.45
CA ILE A 51 3.65 1.70 0.72
C ILE A 51 5.05 2.29 0.87
N ALA A 52 5.98 1.59 1.52
CA ALA A 52 7.37 2.02 1.65
C ALA A 52 8.06 2.12 0.28
N TRP A 53 7.89 1.08 -0.56
CA TRP A 53 8.41 1.08 -1.93
C TRP A 53 7.83 2.23 -2.76
N TRP A 54 6.51 2.39 -2.75
CA TRP A 54 5.84 3.47 -3.47
C TRP A 54 6.26 4.86 -2.96
N SER A 55 6.45 5.00 -1.65
CA SER A 55 6.96 6.21 -1.01
C SER A 55 8.37 6.55 -1.49
N SER A 56 9.25 5.55 -1.66
CA SER A 56 10.63 5.76 -2.12
C SER A 56 10.76 6.12 -3.60
N THR A 57 9.80 5.72 -4.44
CA THR A 57 9.81 5.99 -5.89
C THR A 57 9.26 7.36 -6.27
N GLN A 58 8.63 8.08 -5.33
CA GLN A 58 8.07 9.40 -5.59
C GLN A 58 8.87 10.52 -4.91
N PRO A 59 9.30 11.56 -5.64
CA PRO A 59 9.94 12.72 -5.04
C PRO A 59 8.98 13.41 -4.07
N ALA A 60 9.35 13.44 -2.79
CA ALA A 60 8.54 14.03 -1.72
C ALA A 60 9.04 15.43 -1.37
N SER A 61 8.11 16.37 -1.22
CA SER A 61 8.37 17.62 -0.51
C SER A 61 8.53 17.37 1.00
N ALA A 62 9.23 18.24 1.72
CA ALA A 62 9.50 18.03 3.16
C ALA A 62 8.23 17.78 4.00
N GLY A 63 7.10 18.43 3.66
CA GLY A 63 5.81 18.19 4.33
C GLY A 63 5.20 16.81 4.04
N THR A 64 5.29 16.35 2.78
CA THR A 64 4.76 15.02 2.40
C THR A 64 5.64 13.90 2.90
N ALA A 65 6.96 14.11 3.04
CA ALA A 65 7.88 13.14 3.64
C ALA A 65 7.52 12.84 5.10
N ARG A 66 7.19 13.87 5.90
CA ARG A 66 6.76 13.69 7.30
C ARG A 66 5.43 12.93 7.40
N LEU A 67 4.45 13.27 6.55
CA LEU A 67 3.17 12.57 6.52
C LEU A 67 3.35 11.10 6.12
N ARG A 68 4.16 10.81 5.10
CA ARG A 68 4.49 9.43 4.68
C ARG A 68 5.16 8.65 5.80
N ALA A 69 6.12 9.25 6.49
CA ALA A 69 6.80 8.63 7.63
C ALA A 69 5.82 8.34 8.78
N PHE A 70 4.90 9.25 9.07
CA PHE A 70 3.87 9.06 10.10
C PHE A 70 2.92 7.90 9.74
N VAL A 71 2.43 7.85 8.50
CA VAL A 71 1.56 6.77 8.01
C VAL A 71 2.29 5.42 8.07
N LEU A 72 3.55 5.37 7.62
CA LEU A 72 4.38 4.17 7.72
C LEU A 72 4.58 3.74 9.18
N GLY A 73 4.84 4.70 10.08
CA GLY A 73 4.97 4.44 11.51
C GLY A 73 3.71 3.81 12.11
N ILE A 74 2.52 4.29 11.75
CA ILE A 74 1.24 3.69 12.19
C ILE A 74 1.10 2.26 11.66
N LEU A 75 1.38 2.02 10.38
CA LEU A 75 1.26 0.68 9.80
C LEU A 75 2.23 -0.31 10.44
N VAL A 76 3.45 0.13 10.74
CA VAL A 76 4.44 -0.69 11.46
C VAL A 76 3.98 -0.95 12.89
N ALA A 77 3.45 0.04 13.61
CA ALA A 77 2.92 -0.14 14.95
C ALA A 77 1.76 -1.14 14.97
N LEU A 78 0.85 -1.08 13.99
CA LEU A 78 -0.24 -2.04 13.81
C LEU A 78 0.29 -3.46 13.55
N LEU A 79 1.30 -3.59 12.69
CA LEU A 79 1.95 -4.87 12.40
C LEU A 79 2.58 -5.46 13.66
N VAL A 80 3.30 -4.65 14.44
CA VAL A 80 3.94 -5.06 15.71
C VAL A 80 2.89 -5.46 16.73
N ALA A 81 1.84 -4.67 16.91
CA ALA A 81 0.74 -4.98 17.83
C ALA A 81 0.07 -6.31 17.46
N ARG A 82 -0.17 -6.54 16.16
CA ARG A 82 -0.74 -7.79 15.65
C ARG A 82 0.17 -8.99 15.91
N LEU A 83 1.48 -8.82 15.73
CA LEU A 83 2.47 -9.84 16.03
C LEU A 83 2.49 -10.20 17.52
N LEU A 84 2.43 -9.20 18.40
CA LEU A 84 2.34 -9.39 19.85
C LEU A 84 1.04 -10.13 20.22
N THR A 85 -0.10 -9.78 19.64
CA THR A 85 -1.38 -10.49 19.87
C THR A 85 -1.34 -11.95 19.40
N TRP A 86 -0.54 -12.28 18.39
CA TRP A 86 -0.37 -13.67 17.95
C TRP A 86 0.56 -14.48 18.86
N LEU A 87 1.52 -13.81 19.50
CA LEU A 87 2.54 -14.42 20.37
C LEU A 87 2.07 -14.60 21.83
N LEU A 88 1.13 -13.78 22.29
CA LEU A 88 0.53 -13.79 23.63
C LEU A 88 -0.73 -14.66 23.68
#